data_AF-A0A5M9JJH5-F1
#
_entry.id   AF-A0A5M9JJH5-F1
#
_cell.length_a   1.000
_cell.length_b   1.000
_cell.length_c   1.000
_cell.angle_alpha   90.00
_cell.angle_beta   90.00
_cell.angle_gamma   90.00
#
_symmetry.space_group_name_H-M   'P 1'
#
loop_
_entity.id
_entity.type
_entity.pdbx_description
1 polymer ?
#
loop_
_entity_poly.entity_id
_entity_poly.type
_entity_poly.pdbx_seq_one_letter_code
_entity_poly.pdbx_strand_id
1 'polypeptide(L)'
;MEMEMEMVVDGNGVPQSPHTLSAKYSTMAAAPPSNPHLPSNPHTLDSVGPLGTPPKEMQLLSCTKADLYNIALLEHLAFEHDEFSDLALGRERGSEESLGVRMKQFAKFLEQGEQSQRVGEGVLAGGWYTKAVVWEGGKEVMVGVAGWSLGSGKTVGEGEREVDSVPDVSEVSKVKTREELDEIWGKGSNAQLCEDVFVRGDEYISEACGDRPWLKLNILVVHPKYQRLGIGTRLLEQGIQFADAKGLQTVLGASPWGIGLYRKYGFVDVHVMDIRLDEYEGGEGMGRTSHVIMRRQSRVEVEEKNGTGTGVEPCGI
;
A
#
# COMPACT_ATOMS: atom_id res chain seq x y z
N MET A 1 40.60 14.67 -16.19
CA MET A 1 40.36 13.91 -17.43
C MET A 1 38.92 14.23 -17.81
N GLU A 2 38.77 15.31 -18.57
CA GLU A 2 37.48 15.78 -19.05
C GLU A 2 36.98 14.78 -20.10
N MET A 3 35.77 14.23 -19.91
CA MET A 3 35.08 13.48 -20.96
C MET A 3 34.09 14.44 -21.62
N GLU A 4 34.43 14.81 -22.84
CA GLU A 4 33.57 15.54 -23.76
C GLU A 4 32.33 14.69 -24.10
N MET A 5 31.17 15.35 -24.08
CA MET A 5 29.87 14.79 -24.40
C MET A 5 29.65 14.92 -25.92
N GLU A 6 29.77 13.81 -26.66
CA GLU A 6 29.48 13.78 -28.10
C GLU A 6 27.99 14.04 -28.35
N MET A 7 27.71 15.09 -29.13
CA MET A 7 26.37 15.40 -29.64
C MET A 7 26.07 14.53 -30.86
N VAL A 8 24.97 13.78 -30.81
CA VAL A 8 24.42 13.05 -31.96
C VAL A 8 23.77 14.05 -32.92
N VAL A 9 24.32 14.16 -34.12
CA VAL A 9 23.80 14.99 -35.23
C VAL A 9 23.11 14.08 -36.24
N ASP A 10 21.91 14.43 -36.69
CA ASP A 10 21.23 13.73 -37.78
C ASP A 10 21.72 14.21 -39.16
N GLY A 11 21.51 13.38 -40.18
CA GLY A 11 22.14 13.47 -41.51
C GLY A 11 21.81 14.70 -42.37
N ASN A 12 21.20 15.75 -41.80
CA ASN A 12 20.92 17.02 -42.48
C ASN A 12 21.43 18.27 -41.74
N GLY A 13 22.19 18.14 -40.63
CA GLY A 13 23.00 19.23 -40.09
C GLY A 13 22.24 20.45 -39.55
N VAL A 14 21.09 20.25 -38.88
CA VAL A 14 20.35 21.34 -38.21
C VAL A 14 20.28 21.09 -36.69
N PRO A 15 20.71 22.04 -35.83
CA PRO A 15 20.60 21.90 -34.38
C PRO A 15 19.14 22.06 -33.91
N GLN A 16 18.60 21.10 -33.17
CA GLN A 16 17.25 21.21 -32.57
C GLN A 16 17.29 21.88 -31.19
N SER A 17 16.45 22.90 -31.00
CA SER A 17 16.23 23.66 -29.76
C SER A 17 15.18 22.98 -28.85
N PRO A 18 15.32 22.99 -27.52
CA PRO A 18 14.48 22.23 -26.61
C PRO A 18 13.27 23.05 -26.11
N HIS A 19 12.24 23.29 -26.94
CA HIS A 19 10.95 23.81 -26.44
C HIS A 19 9.78 23.49 -27.39
N THR A 20 9.19 22.29 -27.29
CA THR A 20 7.74 22.07 -27.56
C THR A 20 7.33 20.64 -27.18
N LEU A 21 6.90 20.43 -25.93
CA LEU A 21 6.08 19.28 -25.55
C LEU A 21 5.00 19.76 -24.56
N SER A 22 4.06 20.54 -25.07
CA SER A 22 2.76 20.76 -24.47
C SER A 22 1.71 20.52 -25.57
N ALA A 23 0.63 19.84 -25.19
CA ALA A 23 -0.44 19.29 -26.01
C ALA A 23 -0.11 17.96 -26.71
N LYS A 24 -0.41 16.84 -26.01
CA LYS A 24 -0.96 15.59 -26.59
C LYS A 24 -1.27 14.48 -25.58
N TYR A 25 -1.97 14.74 -24.48
CA TYR A 25 -2.67 13.66 -23.75
C TYR A 25 -4.00 14.14 -23.18
N SER A 26 -4.98 14.27 -24.08
CA SER A 26 -6.39 14.23 -23.74
C SER A 26 -7.04 13.36 -24.80
N THR A 27 -7.30 12.09 -24.50
CA THR A 27 -8.37 11.23 -25.08
C THR A 27 -8.32 9.85 -24.40
N MET A 28 -9.37 9.59 -23.63
CA MET A 28 -10.04 8.30 -23.33
C MET A 28 -9.25 7.06 -22.86
N ALA A 29 -9.72 6.57 -21.72
CA ALA A 29 -9.42 5.28 -21.12
C ALA A 29 -9.67 4.10 -22.09
N ALA A 30 -8.63 3.30 -22.28
CA ALA A 30 -8.71 1.91 -22.72
C ALA A 30 -7.84 1.08 -21.76
N ALA A 31 -8.37 -0.04 -21.26
CA ALA A 31 -7.60 -0.96 -20.44
C ALA A 31 -6.35 -1.46 -21.21
N PRO A 32 -5.17 -1.54 -20.57
CA PRO A 32 -3.98 -2.03 -21.25
C PRO A 32 -4.13 -3.50 -21.65
N PRO A 33 -3.51 -3.93 -22.77
CA PRO A 33 -3.56 -5.31 -23.23
C PRO A 33 -2.92 -6.24 -22.18
N SER A 34 -3.54 -7.40 -21.98
CA SER A 34 -3.04 -8.48 -21.10
C SER A 34 -1.61 -8.88 -21.45
N ASN A 35 -0.71 -8.85 -20.46
CA ASN A 35 0.70 -9.20 -20.60
C ASN A 35 0.87 -10.71 -20.89
N PRO A 36 1.44 -11.12 -22.06
CA PRO A 36 1.55 -12.53 -22.46
C PRO A 36 2.71 -13.30 -21.79
N HIS A 37 3.48 -12.67 -20.89
CA HIS A 37 4.68 -13.26 -20.27
C HIS A 37 4.57 -13.57 -18.77
N LEU A 38 3.36 -13.58 -18.20
CA LEU A 38 3.16 -14.25 -16.90
C LEU A 38 3.42 -15.75 -17.08
N PRO A 39 4.30 -16.39 -16.29
CA PRO A 39 4.36 -17.85 -16.28
C PRO A 39 2.97 -18.40 -16.01
N SER A 40 2.55 -19.38 -16.81
CA SER A 40 1.29 -20.08 -16.63
C SER A 40 1.31 -20.78 -15.27
N ASN A 41 0.74 -20.14 -14.27
CA ASN A 41 0.46 -20.75 -12.98
C ASN A 41 -0.52 -21.90 -13.23
N PRO A 42 -0.31 -23.12 -12.69
CA PRO A 42 -1.29 -24.22 -12.77
C PRO A 42 -2.66 -23.88 -12.14
N HIS A 43 -2.85 -22.68 -11.62
CA HIS A 43 -4.13 -22.09 -11.26
C HIS A 43 -4.55 -21.05 -12.28
N THR A 44 -5.02 -21.52 -13.45
CA THR A 44 -5.76 -20.70 -14.41
C THR A 44 -7.00 -20.08 -13.76
N LEU A 45 -7.41 -18.94 -14.31
CA LEU A 45 -8.51 -18.06 -13.90
C LEU A 45 -9.93 -18.69 -13.98
N ASP A 46 -10.04 -20.01 -13.94
CA ASP A 46 -11.29 -20.77 -14.10
C ASP A 46 -11.82 -21.41 -12.80
N SER A 47 -11.31 -21.02 -11.63
CA SER A 47 -11.92 -21.43 -10.37
C SER A 47 -11.96 -20.31 -9.33
N VAL A 48 -12.87 -19.35 -9.52
CA VAL A 48 -13.36 -18.56 -8.38
C VAL A 48 -14.26 -19.48 -7.56
N GLY A 49 -13.63 -20.35 -6.76
CA GLY A 49 -14.33 -21.07 -5.69
C GLY A 49 -15.02 -20.09 -4.73
N PRO A 50 -16.11 -20.49 -4.07
CA PRO A 50 -16.79 -19.65 -3.09
C PRO A 50 -15.79 -19.16 -2.04
N LEU A 51 -15.94 -17.90 -1.62
CA LEU A 51 -15.20 -17.36 -0.47
C LEU A 51 -15.42 -18.31 0.71
N GLY A 52 -14.36 -18.97 1.17
CA GLY A 52 -14.45 -19.87 2.31
C GLY A 52 -14.95 -19.13 3.53
N THR A 53 -15.77 -19.79 4.33
CA THR A 53 -16.22 -19.23 5.60
C THR A 53 -15.08 -19.24 6.62
N PRO A 54 -14.92 -18.18 7.41
CA PRO A 54 -13.96 -18.17 8.52
C PRO A 54 -14.12 -19.37 9.45
N PRO A 55 -13.02 -19.87 10.04
CA PRO A 55 -13.12 -20.88 11.10
C PRO A 55 -14.06 -20.36 12.19
N LYS A 56 -14.96 -21.23 12.70
CA LYS A 56 -15.97 -20.84 13.70
C LYS A 56 -15.36 -20.27 14.99
N GLU A 57 -14.12 -20.64 15.29
CA GLU A 57 -13.40 -20.23 16.50
C GLU A 57 -12.44 -19.04 16.26
N MET A 58 -12.43 -18.46 15.05
CA MET A 58 -11.57 -17.32 14.75
C MET A 58 -12.11 -16.03 15.38
N GLN A 59 -11.23 -15.27 16.03
CA GLN A 59 -11.54 -13.98 16.64
C GLN A 59 -10.64 -12.88 16.12
N LEU A 60 -11.15 -11.65 16.11
CA LEU A 60 -10.36 -10.45 15.85
C LEU A 60 -10.04 -9.76 17.18
N LEU A 61 -8.77 -9.52 17.45
CA LEU A 61 -8.29 -8.86 18.66
C LEU A 61 -7.37 -7.69 18.30
N SER A 62 -7.26 -6.71 19.20
CA SER A 62 -6.22 -5.69 19.09
C SER A 62 -4.84 -6.31 19.31
N CYS A 63 -3.84 -5.87 18.55
CA CYS A 63 -2.46 -6.25 18.82
C CYS A 63 -1.85 -5.43 19.96
N THR A 64 -0.86 -6.01 20.61
CA THR A 64 -0.01 -5.38 21.63
C THR A 64 1.46 -5.42 21.19
N LYS A 65 2.36 -4.80 21.95
CA LYS A 65 3.81 -4.90 21.67
C LYS A 65 4.33 -6.34 21.66
N ALA A 66 3.71 -7.26 22.41
CA ALA A 66 4.08 -8.67 22.42
C ALA A 66 3.77 -9.39 21.09
N ASP A 67 2.90 -8.82 20.25
CA ASP A 67 2.50 -9.40 18.97
C ASP A 67 3.45 -9.02 17.81
N LEU A 68 4.30 -8.00 17.99
CA LEU A 68 5.04 -7.38 16.88
C LEU A 68 5.97 -8.35 16.14
N TYR A 69 6.64 -9.26 16.85
CA TYR A 69 7.47 -10.29 16.21
C TYR A 69 6.60 -11.24 15.37
N ASN A 70 5.42 -11.63 15.87
CA ASN A 70 4.50 -12.47 15.12
C ASN A 70 3.93 -11.76 13.88
N ILE A 71 3.75 -10.43 13.93
CA ILE A 71 3.38 -9.65 12.73
C ILE A 71 4.49 -9.71 11.67
N ALA A 72 5.75 -9.50 12.05
CA ALA A 72 6.90 -9.62 11.15
C ALA A 72 7.03 -11.02 10.55
N LEU A 73 6.91 -12.06 11.38
CA LEU A 73 6.95 -13.44 10.92
C LEU A 73 5.80 -13.74 9.96
N LEU A 74 4.59 -13.28 10.27
CA LEU A 74 3.41 -13.51 9.44
C LEU A 74 3.50 -12.80 8.08
N GLU A 75 4.04 -11.58 8.04
CA GLU A 75 4.33 -10.87 6.80
C GLU A 75 5.33 -11.66 5.95
N HIS A 76 6.43 -12.12 6.55
CA HIS A 76 7.40 -12.96 5.86
C HIS A 76 6.75 -14.23 5.29
N LEU A 77 6.03 -15.00 6.11
CA LEU A 77 5.38 -16.25 5.69
C LEU A 77 4.35 -16.03 4.56
N ALA A 78 3.62 -14.92 4.58
CA ALA A 78 2.64 -14.61 3.55
C ALA A 78 3.28 -14.37 2.17
N PHE A 79 4.55 -13.97 2.14
CA PHE A 79 5.30 -13.63 0.93
C PHE A 79 6.59 -14.46 0.77
N GLU A 80 6.77 -15.58 1.48
CA GLU A 80 8.03 -16.34 1.54
C GLU A 80 8.50 -16.83 0.16
N HIS A 81 7.56 -17.06 -0.76
CA HIS A 81 7.82 -17.54 -2.12
C HIS A 81 7.39 -16.54 -3.20
N ASP A 82 7.33 -15.25 -2.85
CA ASP A 82 7.00 -14.17 -3.77
C ASP A 82 8.28 -13.55 -4.34
N GLU A 83 8.47 -13.72 -5.65
CA GLU A 83 9.66 -13.26 -6.37
C GLU A 83 9.88 -11.74 -6.24
N PHE A 84 8.80 -10.95 -6.26
CA PHE A 84 8.86 -9.51 -6.05
C PHE A 84 9.41 -9.17 -4.65
N SER A 85 8.90 -9.85 -3.62
CA SER A 85 9.34 -9.65 -2.24
C SER A 85 10.79 -10.08 -2.02
N ASP A 86 11.23 -11.16 -2.68
CA ASP A 86 12.64 -11.58 -2.67
C ASP A 86 13.57 -10.53 -3.27
N LEU A 87 13.17 -9.92 -4.39
CA LEU A 87 13.94 -8.86 -5.05
C LEU A 87 13.95 -7.56 -4.24
N ALA A 88 12.77 -7.11 -3.76
CA ALA A 88 12.63 -5.84 -3.07
C ALA A 88 13.24 -5.86 -1.66
N LEU A 89 12.92 -6.88 -0.87
CA LEU A 89 13.22 -6.91 0.57
C LEU A 89 14.37 -7.86 0.92
N GLY A 90 14.90 -8.59 -0.06
CA GLY A 90 15.96 -9.56 0.14
C GLY A 90 15.45 -10.94 0.58
N ARG A 91 16.22 -11.97 0.21
CA ARG A 91 15.89 -13.39 0.49
C ARG A 91 16.06 -13.77 1.96
N GLU A 92 16.91 -13.06 2.69
CA GLU A 92 17.17 -13.30 4.11
C GLU A 92 16.19 -12.55 5.04
N ARG A 93 15.10 -11.98 4.52
CA ARG A 93 14.11 -11.23 5.33
C ARG A 93 13.42 -12.07 6.42
N GLY A 94 13.46 -13.40 6.29
CA GLY A 94 12.97 -14.35 7.30
C GLY A 94 13.99 -14.72 8.38
N SER A 95 15.22 -14.19 8.33
CA SER A 95 16.22 -14.44 9.37
C SER A 95 15.83 -13.76 10.69
N GLU A 96 16.34 -14.29 11.81
CA GLU A 96 16.06 -13.73 13.14
C GLU A 96 16.46 -12.25 13.25
N GLU A 97 17.58 -11.87 12.62
CA GLU A 97 18.04 -10.49 12.56
C GLU A 97 17.05 -9.59 11.80
N SER A 98 16.67 -10.00 10.58
CA SER A 98 15.74 -9.27 9.72
C SER A 98 14.35 -9.13 10.35
N LEU A 99 13.84 -10.21 10.96
CA LEU A 99 12.57 -10.19 11.70
C LEU A 99 12.66 -9.24 12.90
N GLY A 100 13.80 -9.20 13.60
CA GLY A 100 14.04 -8.26 14.69
C GLY A 100 14.05 -6.79 14.24
N VAL A 101 14.64 -6.48 13.08
CA VAL A 101 14.56 -5.13 12.48
C VAL A 101 13.13 -4.79 12.10
N ARG A 102 12.43 -5.70 11.42
CA ARG A 102 11.05 -5.49 10.97
C ARG A 102 10.08 -5.30 12.14
N MET A 103 10.26 -6.05 13.23
CA MET A 103 9.54 -5.87 14.49
C MET A 103 9.69 -4.44 15.03
N LYS A 104 10.91 -3.88 15.04
CA LYS A 104 11.16 -2.50 15.50
C LYS A 104 10.45 -1.47 14.61
N GLN A 105 10.39 -1.70 13.31
CA GLN A 105 9.65 -0.83 12.39
C GLN A 105 8.14 -0.84 12.69
N PHE A 106 7.55 -2.01 12.92
CA PHE A 106 6.15 -2.10 13.35
C PHE A 106 5.91 -1.49 14.73
N ALA A 107 6.89 -1.54 15.64
CA ALA A 107 6.81 -0.91 16.96
C ALA A 107 6.62 0.61 16.83
N LYS A 108 7.43 1.27 15.99
CA LYS A 108 7.33 2.72 15.74
C LYS A 108 5.91 3.12 15.34
N PHE A 109 5.31 2.37 14.43
CA PHE A 109 3.94 2.61 13.96
C PHE A 109 2.89 2.45 15.07
N LEU A 110 3.00 1.40 15.90
CA LEU A 110 2.06 1.18 17.00
C LEU A 110 2.19 2.27 18.08
N GLU A 111 3.41 2.67 18.40
CA GLU A 111 3.70 3.69 19.42
C GLU A 111 3.17 5.08 19.03
N GLN A 112 3.31 5.46 17.76
CA GLN A 112 2.71 6.70 17.22
C GLN A 112 1.18 6.71 17.37
N GLY A 113 0.52 5.55 17.19
CA GLY A 113 -0.91 5.39 17.43
C GLY A 113 -1.32 5.53 18.91
N GLU A 114 -0.61 4.85 19.81
CA GLU A 114 -0.87 4.91 21.26
C GLU A 114 -0.68 6.33 21.82
N GLN A 115 0.37 7.03 21.38
CA GLN A 115 0.67 8.38 21.84
C GLN A 115 -0.43 9.37 21.40
N SER A 116 -0.93 9.23 20.17
CA SER A 116 -1.98 10.09 19.65
C SER A 116 -3.31 9.90 20.36
N GLN A 117 -3.65 8.66 20.78
CA GLN A 117 -4.86 8.37 21.56
C GLN A 117 -4.90 9.03 22.95
N ARG A 118 -3.74 9.28 23.57
CA ARG A 118 -3.66 9.86 24.92
C ARG A 118 -3.88 11.37 24.98
N VAL A 119 -3.83 12.07 23.84
CA VAL A 119 -3.81 13.54 23.80
C VAL A 119 -5.21 14.19 23.76
N GLY A 120 -6.30 13.41 23.62
CA GLY A 120 -7.68 13.93 23.74
C GLY A 120 -8.26 14.52 22.45
N GLU A 121 -9.60 14.54 22.40
CA GLU A 121 -10.50 14.72 21.24
C GLU A 121 -10.03 15.71 20.15
N GLY A 122 -9.47 15.15 19.09
CA GLY A 122 -9.13 15.78 17.82
C GLY A 122 -8.58 14.68 16.91
N VAL A 123 -8.88 14.71 15.61
CA VAL A 123 -8.57 13.65 14.62
C VAL A 123 -7.25 12.95 14.94
N LEU A 124 -7.32 11.69 15.41
CA LEU A 124 -6.16 10.97 15.89
C LEU A 124 -5.17 10.76 14.74
N ALA A 125 -3.98 11.34 14.82
CA ALA A 125 -2.87 10.85 14.02
C ALA A 125 -2.52 9.42 14.47
N GLY A 126 -1.89 8.62 13.61
CA GLY A 126 -1.35 7.30 13.98
C GLY A 126 -2.17 6.10 13.50
N GLY A 127 -1.79 4.91 13.97
CA GLY A 127 -2.30 3.65 13.45
C GLY A 127 -2.40 2.53 14.48
N TRP A 128 -3.06 1.45 14.08
CA TRP A 128 -3.27 0.26 14.92
C TRP A 128 -3.13 -1.01 14.09
N TYR A 129 -2.98 -2.13 14.80
CA TYR A 129 -3.10 -3.46 14.21
C TYR A 129 -4.25 -4.23 14.84
N THR A 130 -4.91 -5.03 14.01
CA THR A 130 -5.89 -6.02 14.41
C THR A 130 -5.40 -7.38 13.96
N LYS A 131 -5.29 -8.32 14.91
CA LYS A 131 -4.93 -9.70 14.63
C LYS A 131 -6.17 -10.58 14.51
N ALA A 132 -6.13 -11.50 13.55
CA ALA A 132 -7.01 -12.65 13.52
C ALA A 132 -6.32 -13.83 14.20
N VAL A 133 -6.98 -14.44 15.16
CA VAL A 133 -6.46 -15.54 15.97
C VAL A 133 -7.36 -16.76 15.90
N VAL A 134 -6.77 -17.95 15.97
CA VAL A 134 -7.45 -19.23 16.16
C VAL A 134 -6.87 -19.93 17.40
N TRP A 135 -7.58 -20.94 17.91
CA TRP A 135 -7.17 -21.67 19.11
C TRP A 135 -6.75 -23.08 18.72
N GLU A 136 -5.47 -23.39 18.90
CA GLU A 136 -4.91 -24.71 18.62
C GLU A 136 -4.37 -25.33 19.90
N GLY A 137 -4.95 -26.45 20.35
CA GLY A 137 -4.51 -27.11 21.58
C GLY A 137 -4.56 -26.20 22.83
N GLY A 138 -5.51 -25.26 22.87
CA GLY A 138 -5.65 -24.29 23.95
C GLY A 138 -4.68 -23.09 23.87
N LYS A 139 -3.87 -22.99 22.81
CA LYS A 139 -2.98 -21.85 22.57
C LYS A 139 -3.58 -20.91 21.52
N GLU A 140 -3.43 -19.61 21.77
CA GLU A 140 -3.73 -18.57 20.79
C GLU A 140 -2.69 -18.62 19.66
N VAL A 141 -3.16 -18.71 18.41
CA VAL A 141 -2.33 -18.70 17.22
C VAL A 141 -2.78 -17.56 16.32
N MET A 142 -1.88 -16.60 16.08
CA MET A 142 -2.13 -15.52 15.12
C MET A 142 -2.05 -16.07 13.70
N VAL A 143 -3.12 -15.88 12.93
CA VAL A 143 -3.25 -16.39 11.55
C VAL A 143 -3.51 -15.30 10.52
N GLY A 144 -3.72 -14.07 10.97
CA GLY A 144 -3.91 -12.91 10.11
C GLY A 144 -3.64 -11.62 10.85
N VAL A 145 -3.30 -10.56 10.13
CA VAL A 145 -3.18 -9.21 10.68
C VAL A 145 -3.57 -8.17 9.65
N ALA A 146 -4.20 -7.09 10.10
CA ALA A 146 -4.38 -5.86 9.34
C ALA A 146 -3.83 -4.68 10.12
N GLY A 147 -3.12 -3.77 9.45
CA GLY A 147 -2.61 -2.54 10.02
C GLY A 147 -3.19 -1.32 9.31
N TRP A 148 -3.69 -0.36 10.08
CA TRP A 148 -4.38 0.81 9.55
C TRP A 148 -3.81 2.09 10.13
N SER A 149 -3.67 3.15 9.32
CA SER A 149 -3.29 4.49 9.80
C SER A 149 -4.20 5.57 9.24
N LEU A 150 -4.38 6.62 10.04
CA LEU A 150 -5.05 7.83 9.62
C LEU A 150 -4.08 8.75 8.89
N GLY A 151 -4.52 9.28 7.75
CA GLY A 151 -3.89 10.40 7.08
C GLY A 151 -4.87 11.57 6.97
N SER A 152 -4.35 12.78 7.03
CA SER A 152 -5.13 14.00 6.86
C SER A 152 -4.67 14.74 5.61
N GLY A 153 -5.61 15.12 4.77
CA GLY A 153 -5.34 16.07 3.70
C GLY A 153 -5.12 17.48 4.25
N LYS A 154 -4.57 18.39 3.45
CA LYS A 154 -4.23 19.75 3.89
C LYS A 154 -5.52 20.55 4.10
N THR A 155 -6.01 20.66 5.34
CA THR A 155 -6.92 21.75 5.72
C THR A 155 -6.24 22.71 6.68
N VAL A 156 -6.00 23.90 6.11
CA VAL A 156 -5.47 25.16 6.62
C VAL A 156 -5.66 25.42 8.12
N GLY A 157 -4.52 25.59 8.78
CA GLY A 157 -4.30 26.37 9.99
C GLY A 157 -2.80 26.46 10.18
N GLU A 158 -2.21 27.62 9.91
CA GLU A 158 -0.78 27.90 10.12
C GLU A 158 -0.35 27.39 11.50
N GLY A 159 0.55 26.41 11.51
CA GLY A 159 0.97 25.73 12.73
C GLY A 159 1.32 24.28 12.44
N GLU A 160 2.46 24.08 11.77
CA GLU A 160 3.31 22.89 11.78
C GLU A 160 2.69 21.65 12.43
N ARG A 161 2.27 20.70 11.61
CA ARG A 161 2.23 19.28 11.98
C ARG A 161 2.20 18.43 10.72
N GLU A 162 3.40 18.21 10.24
CA GLU A 162 3.77 17.16 9.30
C GLU A 162 3.28 15.81 9.86
N VAL A 163 2.50 15.09 9.08
CA VAL A 163 2.06 13.75 9.45
C VAL A 163 3.20 12.81 9.09
N ASP A 164 4.01 12.46 10.09
CA ASP A 164 5.10 11.47 10.00
C ASP A 164 4.54 10.06 9.74
N SER A 165 4.11 9.80 8.52
CA SER A 165 4.05 8.44 7.98
C SER A 165 5.34 8.18 7.22
N VAL A 166 6.20 7.32 7.80
CA VAL A 166 7.60 7.04 7.39
C VAL A 166 8.52 8.23 7.77
N PRO A 167 9.75 8.01 8.28
CA PRO A 167 10.64 9.12 8.64
C PRO A 167 10.70 10.14 7.51
N ASP A 168 10.44 11.40 7.85
CA ASP A 168 10.66 12.58 7.05
C ASP A 168 11.96 12.45 6.23
N VAL A 169 11.81 12.32 4.92
CA VAL A 169 12.91 12.49 3.96
C VAL A 169 12.58 13.67 3.05
N SER A 170 12.10 14.77 3.65
CA SER A 170 12.00 16.07 2.99
C SER A 170 13.25 16.93 3.22
N GLU A 171 14.45 16.31 3.27
CA GLU A 171 15.68 17.00 2.90
C GLU A 171 16.19 16.48 1.55
N VAL A 172 16.10 17.34 0.54
CA VAL A 172 16.67 17.10 -0.78
C VAL A 172 18.17 16.80 -0.65
N SER A 173 18.54 15.57 -1.02
CA SER A 173 19.87 15.11 -1.44
C SER A 173 21.01 15.12 -0.40
N LYS A 174 20.97 14.18 0.55
CA LYS A 174 22.18 13.45 0.95
C LYS A 174 22.06 12.04 0.40
N VAL A 175 23.10 11.57 -0.30
CA VAL A 175 23.22 10.16 -0.67
C VAL A 175 23.22 9.37 0.64
N LYS A 176 22.15 8.61 0.92
CA LYS A 176 22.05 7.77 2.11
C LYS A 176 23.17 6.73 2.08
N THR A 177 23.83 6.48 3.20
CA THR A 177 24.85 5.42 3.28
C THR A 177 24.20 4.04 3.20
N ARG A 178 25.00 3.00 2.96
CA ARG A 178 24.49 1.62 2.93
C ARG A 178 23.87 1.23 4.27
N GLU A 179 24.47 1.66 5.37
CA GLU A 179 24.01 1.40 6.73
C GLU A 179 22.65 2.07 7.00
N GLU A 180 22.49 3.33 6.57
CA GLU A 180 21.21 4.04 6.68
C GLU A 180 20.11 3.34 5.86
N LEU A 181 20.44 2.89 4.65
CA LEU A 181 19.51 2.12 3.82
C LEU A 181 19.16 0.76 4.44
N ASP A 182 20.13 0.06 5.02
CA ASP A 182 19.90 -1.21 5.70
C ASP A 182 19.04 -1.03 6.97
N GLU A 183 19.14 0.10 7.67
CA GLU A 183 18.24 0.44 8.80
C GLU A 183 16.81 0.75 8.34
N ILE A 184 16.65 1.42 7.19
CA ILE A 184 15.34 1.81 6.63
C ILE A 184 14.63 0.61 6.00
N TRP A 185 15.32 -0.12 5.12
CA TRP A 185 14.71 -1.13 4.25
C TRP A 185 15.06 -2.56 4.64
N GLY A 186 16.03 -2.74 5.55
CA GLY A 186 16.55 -4.05 5.91
C GLY A 186 17.74 -4.44 5.04
N LYS A 187 18.62 -5.26 5.62
CA LYS A 187 19.81 -5.78 4.95
C LYS A 187 19.44 -6.62 3.73
N GLY A 188 20.12 -6.38 2.61
CA GLY A 188 19.89 -7.11 1.36
C GLY A 188 18.66 -6.66 0.57
N SER A 189 17.99 -5.58 0.99
CA SER A 189 16.94 -4.94 0.21
C SER A 189 17.49 -4.25 -1.03
N ASN A 190 16.66 -4.20 -2.08
CA ASN A 190 16.86 -3.34 -3.23
C ASN A 190 16.25 -1.96 -2.93
N ALA A 191 17.08 -1.05 -2.43
CA ALA A 191 16.64 0.25 -1.93
C ALA A 191 15.89 1.08 -3.00
N GLN A 192 16.34 1.04 -4.26
CA GLN A 192 15.69 1.77 -5.34
C GLN A 192 14.29 1.20 -5.63
N LEU A 193 14.15 -0.12 -5.69
CA LEU A 193 12.85 -0.76 -5.86
C LEU A 193 11.91 -0.45 -4.68
N CYS A 194 12.43 -0.47 -3.45
CA CYS A 194 11.67 -0.10 -2.26
C CYS A 194 11.20 1.37 -2.31
N GLU A 195 12.07 2.30 -2.71
CA GLU A 195 11.70 3.71 -2.85
C GLU A 195 10.64 3.92 -3.95
N ASP A 196 10.84 3.31 -5.12
CA ASP A 196 9.92 3.42 -6.26
C ASP A 196 8.53 2.81 -5.98
N VAL A 197 8.44 1.82 -5.08
CA VAL A 197 7.18 1.15 -4.76
C VAL A 197 6.51 1.73 -3.51
N PHE A 198 7.25 1.85 -2.40
CA PHE A 198 6.66 2.21 -1.11
C PHE A 198 6.61 3.72 -0.90
N VAL A 199 7.67 4.45 -1.23
CA VAL A 199 7.69 5.91 -1.04
C VAL A 199 6.81 6.59 -2.08
N ARG A 200 7.03 6.30 -3.38
CA ARG A 200 6.15 6.84 -4.43
C ARG A 200 4.71 6.35 -4.32
N GLY A 201 4.51 5.10 -3.87
CA GLY A 201 3.18 4.58 -3.58
C GLY A 201 2.43 5.46 -2.57
N ASP A 202 3.11 5.92 -1.52
CA ASP A 202 2.54 6.81 -0.51
C ASP A 202 2.29 8.23 -1.04
N GLU A 203 3.13 8.73 -1.95
CA GLU A 203 2.88 9.98 -2.67
C GLU A 203 1.60 9.91 -3.51
N TYR A 204 1.43 8.84 -4.29
CA TYR A 204 0.20 8.62 -5.08
C TYR A 204 -1.04 8.43 -4.20
N ILE A 205 -0.88 7.82 -3.02
CA ILE A 205 -1.97 7.74 -2.02
C ILE A 205 -2.37 9.13 -1.56
N SER A 206 -1.38 9.98 -1.21
CA SER A 206 -1.64 11.36 -0.79
C SER A 206 -2.34 12.17 -1.88
N GLU A 207 -1.84 12.10 -3.12
CA GLU A 207 -2.43 12.77 -4.28
C GLU A 207 -3.87 12.29 -4.54
N ALA A 208 -4.10 10.98 -4.52
CA ALA A 208 -5.41 10.41 -4.80
C ALA A 208 -6.46 10.75 -3.73
N CYS A 209 -6.03 11.04 -2.50
CA CYS A 209 -6.93 11.40 -1.41
C CYS A 209 -7.16 12.92 -1.28
N GLY A 210 -6.25 13.74 -1.80
CA GLY A 210 -6.35 15.21 -1.79
C GLY A 210 -6.44 15.77 -0.36
N ASP A 211 -7.35 16.72 -0.14
CA ASP A 211 -7.48 17.41 1.15
C ASP A 211 -8.45 16.72 2.14
N ARG A 212 -9.16 15.67 1.71
CA ARG A 212 -10.12 14.95 2.57
C ARG A 212 -9.36 13.97 3.47
N PRO A 213 -9.75 13.72 4.72
CA PRO A 213 -9.09 12.73 5.57
C PRO A 213 -9.31 11.29 5.07
N TRP A 214 -8.31 10.42 5.26
CA TRP A 214 -8.34 9.02 4.81
C TRP A 214 -7.84 8.04 5.86
N LEU A 215 -8.24 6.78 5.69
CA LEU A 215 -7.71 5.63 6.39
C LEU A 215 -6.91 4.75 5.41
N LYS A 216 -5.61 4.63 5.63
CA LYS A 216 -4.71 3.80 4.84
C LYS A 216 -4.63 2.38 5.41
N LEU A 217 -4.81 1.36 4.57
CA LEU A 217 -4.44 -0.02 4.90
C LEU A 217 -2.95 -0.20 4.59
N ASN A 218 -2.12 -0.36 5.63
CA ASN A 218 -0.67 -0.50 5.50
C ASN A 218 -0.24 -1.95 5.27
N ILE A 219 -0.93 -2.88 5.91
CA ILE A 219 -0.66 -4.32 5.78
C ILE A 219 -1.97 -5.09 5.93
N LEU A 220 -2.14 -6.13 5.12
CA LEU A 220 -3.17 -7.15 5.29
C LEU A 220 -2.58 -8.49 4.85
N VAL A 221 -2.18 -9.31 5.80
CA VAL A 221 -1.60 -10.63 5.53
C VAL A 221 -2.34 -11.71 6.30
N VAL A 222 -2.41 -12.89 5.69
CA VAL A 222 -3.02 -14.10 6.26
C VAL A 222 -2.03 -15.23 6.05
N HIS A 223 -1.80 -16.00 7.11
CA HIS A 223 -0.90 -17.15 7.10
C HIS A 223 -1.28 -18.08 5.93
N PRO A 224 -0.33 -18.57 5.11
CA PRO A 224 -0.64 -19.35 3.90
C PRO A 224 -1.62 -20.51 4.12
N LYS A 225 -1.44 -21.29 5.19
CA LYS A 225 -2.35 -22.40 5.59
C LYS A 225 -3.80 -21.97 5.94
N TYR A 226 -4.02 -20.69 6.18
CA TYR A 226 -5.29 -20.10 6.62
C TYR A 226 -5.91 -19.16 5.57
N GLN A 227 -5.30 -19.06 4.39
CA GLN A 227 -5.83 -18.27 3.29
C GLN A 227 -7.10 -18.90 2.69
N ARG A 228 -7.87 -18.09 1.95
CA ARG A 228 -9.13 -18.49 1.29
C ARG A 228 -10.25 -18.94 2.25
N LEU A 229 -10.06 -18.76 3.56
CA LEU A 229 -11.07 -18.98 4.60
C LEU A 229 -11.79 -17.69 5.00
N GLY A 230 -11.77 -16.62 4.19
CA GLY A 230 -12.47 -15.37 4.54
C GLY A 230 -11.86 -14.56 5.71
N ILE A 231 -10.68 -14.93 6.21
CA ILE A 231 -9.99 -14.20 7.30
C ILE A 231 -9.59 -12.79 6.85
N GLY A 232 -8.97 -12.67 5.67
CA GLY A 232 -8.59 -11.36 5.11
C GLY A 232 -9.81 -10.46 4.88
N THR A 233 -10.94 -11.04 4.49
CA THR A 233 -12.23 -10.36 4.39
C THR A 233 -12.67 -9.77 5.72
N ARG A 234 -12.66 -10.56 6.80
CA ARG A 234 -13.08 -10.11 8.14
C ARG A 234 -12.18 -9.01 8.70
N LEU A 235 -10.87 -9.13 8.47
CA LEU A 235 -9.90 -8.10 8.85
C LEU A 235 -10.13 -6.78 8.08
N LEU A 236 -10.38 -6.86 6.78
CA LEU A 236 -10.70 -5.70 5.95
C LEU A 236 -12.00 -5.02 6.38
N GLU A 237 -13.06 -5.80 6.64
CA GLU A 237 -14.37 -5.29 7.07
C GLU A 237 -14.29 -4.46 8.35
N GLN A 238 -13.47 -4.88 9.32
CA GLN A 238 -13.32 -4.15 10.58
C GLN A 238 -12.81 -2.71 10.36
N GLY A 239 -11.80 -2.53 9.50
CA GLY A 239 -11.27 -1.20 9.18
C GLY A 239 -12.21 -0.37 8.31
N ILE A 240 -12.89 -0.99 7.34
CA ILE A 240 -13.90 -0.30 6.51
C ILE A 240 -15.07 0.19 7.36
N GLN A 241 -15.54 -0.61 8.32
CA GLN A 241 -16.62 -0.20 9.23
C GLN A 241 -16.20 1.00 10.09
N PHE A 242 -14.94 1.02 10.56
CA PHE A 242 -14.39 2.17 11.25
C PHE A 242 -14.37 3.41 10.34
N ALA A 243 -13.87 3.28 9.11
CA ALA A 243 -13.82 4.39 8.16
C ALA A 243 -15.22 4.93 7.82
N ASP A 244 -16.18 4.05 7.56
CA ASP A 244 -17.58 4.40 7.30
C ASP A 244 -18.19 5.18 8.47
N ALA A 245 -17.97 4.72 9.71
CA ALA A 245 -18.47 5.39 10.91
C ALA A 245 -17.84 6.77 11.16
N LYS A 246 -16.65 7.01 10.60
CA LYS A 246 -15.90 8.27 10.72
C LYS A 246 -16.00 9.16 9.49
N GLY A 247 -16.73 8.75 8.45
CA GLY A 247 -16.82 9.49 7.19
C GLY A 247 -15.49 9.59 6.44
N LEU A 248 -14.59 8.61 6.62
CA LEU A 248 -13.27 8.59 6.00
C LEU A 248 -13.32 7.84 4.66
N GLN A 249 -12.57 8.32 3.68
CA GLN A 249 -12.21 7.49 2.53
C GLN A 249 -11.18 6.45 2.95
N THR A 250 -11.11 5.31 2.27
CA THR A 250 -10.09 4.29 2.53
C THR A 250 -9.18 4.10 1.32
N VAL A 251 -7.89 3.94 1.56
CA VAL A 251 -6.87 3.88 0.50
C VAL A 251 -5.83 2.81 0.80
N LEU A 252 -5.25 2.20 -0.23
CA LEU A 252 -4.24 1.15 -0.11
C LEU A 252 -3.41 0.99 -1.38
N GLY A 253 -2.22 0.41 -1.26
CA GLY A 253 -1.47 -0.17 -2.37
C GLY A 253 -1.78 -1.66 -2.48
N ALA A 254 -2.38 -2.10 -3.59
CA ALA A 254 -2.75 -3.48 -3.83
C ALA A 254 -1.66 -4.20 -4.63
N SER A 255 -1.23 -5.36 -4.13
CA SER A 255 -0.53 -6.36 -4.94
C SER A 255 -1.51 -7.06 -5.90
N PRO A 256 -1.03 -7.72 -6.97
CA PRO A 256 -1.88 -8.48 -7.88
C PRO A 256 -2.84 -9.46 -7.18
N TRP A 257 -2.37 -10.05 -6.08
CA TRP A 257 -3.12 -11.00 -5.26
C TRP A 257 -4.30 -10.38 -4.49
N GLY A 258 -4.18 -9.10 -4.10
CA GLY A 258 -5.16 -8.40 -3.27
C GLY A 258 -6.28 -7.70 -4.04
N ILE A 259 -6.02 -7.26 -5.28
CA ILE A 259 -6.95 -6.44 -6.09
C ILE A 259 -8.38 -7.00 -6.12
N GLY A 260 -8.50 -8.32 -6.33
CA GLY A 260 -9.81 -8.98 -6.43
C GLY A 260 -10.62 -8.96 -5.13
N LEU A 261 -9.96 -8.92 -3.96
CA LEU A 261 -10.64 -8.73 -2.67
C LEU A 261 -11.13 -7.29 -2.55
N TYR A 262 -10.26 -6.31 -2.79
CA TYR A 262 -10.57 -4.89 -2.57
C TYR A 262 -11.69 -4.39 -3.48
N ARG A 263 -11.72 -4.78 -4.76
CA ARG A 263 -12.81 -4.39 -5.68
C ARG A 263 -14.20 -4.81 -5.20
N LYS A 264 -14.32 -5.97 -4.52
CA LYS A 264 -15.60 -6.43 -3.94
C LYS A 264 -16.13 -5.51 -2.84
N TYR A 265 -15.25 -4.73 -2.22
CA TYR A 265 -15.58 -3.78 -1.18
C TYR A 265 -15.70 -2.33 -1.68
N GLY A 266 -15.77 -2.13 -2.99
CA GLY A 266 -15.97 -0.81 -3.60
C GLY A 266 -14.70 0.02 -3.75
N PHE A 267 -13.52 -0.60 -3.62
CA PHE A 267 -12.28 0.05 -4.01
C PHE A 267 -12.18 0.12 -5.53
N VAL A 268 -11.77 1.28 -6.03
CA VAL A 268 -11.48 1.53 -7.43
C VAL A 268 -10.01 1.86 -7.60
N ASP A 269 -9.45 1.46 -8.74
CA ASP A 269 -8.09 1.76 -9.14
C ASP A 269 -7.96 3.28 -9.39
N VAL A 270 -7.01 3.93 -8.71
CA VAL A 270 -6.74 5.37 -8.87
C VAL A 270 -5.36 5.66 -9.46
N HIS A 271 -4.40 4.75 -9.29
CA HIS A 271 -3.09 4.82 -9.93
C HIS A 271 -2.53 3.42 -10.16
N VAL A 272 -1.95 3.15 -11.32
CA VAL A 272 -1.30 1.87 -11.65
C VAL A 272 0.21 2.09 -11.69
N MET A 273 0.93 1.37 -10.82
CA MET A 273 2.39 1.37 -10.78
C MET A 273 2.88 0.17 -11.61
N ASP A 274 3.30 0.43 -12.85
CA ASP A 274 3.93 -0.58 -13.71
C ASP A 274 5.43 -0.63 -13.41
N ILE A 275 5.87 -1.76 -12.86
CA ILE A 275 7.22 -1.94 -12.31
C ILE A 275 7.95 -2.92 -13.22
N ARG A 276 8.98 -2.42 -13.92
CA ARG A 276 9.89 -3.23 -14.73
C ARG A 276 10.97 -3.84 -13.85
N LEU A 277 10.72 -5.05 -13.35
CA LEU A 277 11.60 -5.74 -12.41
C LEU A 277 12.98 -6.01 -12.99
N ASP A 278 13.06 -6.21 -14.31
CA ASP A 278 14.30 -6.39 -15.07
C ASP A 278 15.22 -5.16 -15.10
N GLU A 279 14.76 -4.00 -14.64
CA GLU A 279 15.58 -2.78 -14.55
C GLU A 279 16.24 -2.58 -13.19
N TYR A 280 15.94 -3.44 -12.22
CA TYR A 280 16.50 -3.38 -10.88
C TYR A 280 17.61 -4.42 -10.72
N GLU A 281 18.63 -4.07 -9.92
CA GLU A 281 19.73 -4.98 -9.59
C GLU A 281 19.19 -6.31 -9.02
N GLY A 282 19.59 -7.43 -9.63
CA GLY A 282 19.15 -8.78 -9.27
C GLY A 282 17.79 -9.20 -9.85
N GLY A 283 17.18 -8.34 -10.67
CA GLY A 283 15.87 -8.52 -11.28
C GLY A 283 15.89 -9.10 -12.70
N GLU A 284 17.06 -9.44 -13.23
CA GLU A 284 17.24 -9.81 -14.63
C GLU A 284 16.35 -11.00 -15.04
N GLY A 285 15.52 -10.81 -16.06
CA GLY A 285 14.62 -11.84 -16.58
C GLY A 285 13.30 -12.01 -15.81
N MET A 286 13.07 -11.24 -14.74
CA MET A 286 11.83 -11.28 -13.96
C MET A 286 10.65 -10.54 -14.63
N GLY A 287 10.93 -9.74 -15.66
CA GLY A 287 9.91 -9.06 -16.46
C GLY A 287 9.28 -7.89 -15.72
N ARG A 288 7.95 -7.86 -15.63
CA ARG A 288 7.21 -6.74 -15.03
C ARG A 288 6.06 -7.19 -14.14
N THR A 289 5.75 -6.39 -13.13
CA THR A 289 4.59 -6.55 -12.24
C THR A 289 3.83 -5.24 -12.12
N SER A 290 2.56 -5.30 -11.75
CA SER A 290 1.74 -4.11 -11.54
C SER A 290 1.15 -4.10 -10.14
N HIS A 291 1.46 -3.05 -9.40
CA HIS A 291 0.77 -2.72 -8.16
C HIS A 291 -0.21 -1.58 -8.42
N VAL A 292 -1.30 -1.52 -7.67
CA VAL A 292 -2.37 -0.55 -7.93
C VAL A 292 -2.70 0.20 -6.65
N ILE A 293 -2.59 1.52 -6.67
CA ILE A 293 -3.19 2.34 -5.62
C ILE A 293 -4.69 2.29 -5.84
N MET A 294 -5.41 1.86 -4.82
CA MET A 294 -6.86 1.74 -4.84
C MET A 294 -7.48 2.58 -3.74
N ARG A 295 -8.62 3.19 -4.06
CA ARG A 295 -9.37 4.05 -3.15
C ARG A 295 -10.83 3.67 -3.13
N ARG A 296 -11.43 3.69 -1.95
CA ARG A 296 -12.88 3.62 -1.75
C ARG A 296 -13.34 4.92 -1.10
N GLN A 297 -14.34 5.55 -1.71
CA GLN A 297 -14.91 6.81 -1.25
C GLN A 297 -15.52 6.67 0.14
N SER A 298 -15.55 7.76 0.90
CA SER A 298 -16.32 7.82 2.13
C SER A 298 -17.82 7.71 1.85
N ARG A 299 -18.61 7.25 2.82
CA ARG A 299 -20.08 7.28 2.71
C ARG A 299 -20.62 8.70 2.49
N VAL A 300 -20.00 9.68 3.15
CA VAL A 300 -20.35 11.11 3.03
C VAL A 300 -20.20 11.59 1.59
N GLU A 301 -19.09 11.26 0.91
CA GLU A 301 -18.89 11.61 -0.50
C GLU A 301 -19.92 10.99 -1.43
N VAL A 302 -20.33 9.75 -1.15
CA VAL A 302 -21.36 9.06 -1.96
C VAL A 302 -22.72 9.73 -1.75
N GLU A 303 -23.05 10.10 -0.52
CA GLU A 303 -24.30 10.80 -0.19
C GLU A 303 -24.34 12.23 -0.79
N GLU A 304 -23.25 12.98 -0.74
CA GLU A 304 -23.11 14.31 -1.37
C GLU A 304 -23.39 14.26 -2.88
N LYS A 305 -22.84 13.25 -3.58
CA LYS A 305 -23.05 13.04 -5.02
C LYS A 305 -24.48 12.62 -5.35
N ASN A 306 -25.13 11.84 -4.47
CA ASN A 306 -26.49 11.37 -4.70
C ASN A 306 -27.54 12.44 -4.35
N GLY A 307 -27.28 13.30 -3.35
CA GLY A 307 -28.21 14.35 -2.90
C GLY A 307 -28.32 15.56 -3.84
N THR A 308 -27.30 15.83 -4.64
CA THR A 308 -27.29 16.94 -5.62
C THR A 308 -28.14 16.66 -6.87
N GLY A 309 -28.80 15.50 -6.97
CA GLY A 309 -29.66 15.10 -8.09
C GLY A 309 -31.16 15.36 -7.94
N THR A 310 -31.64 15.94 -6.82
CA THR A 310 -33.08 16.28 -6.64
C THR A 310 -33.31 17.78 -6.71
N GLY A 311 -33.10 18.36 -7.89
CA GLY A 311 -33.58 19.70 -8.18
C GLY A 311 -35.11 19.71 -8.18
N VAL A 312 -35.69 20.27 -7.10
CA VAL A 312 -37.11 20.63 -7.06
C VAL A 312 -37.33 21.72 -8.12
N GLU A 313 -38.07 21.40 -9.18
CA GLU A 313 -38.57 22.43 -10.10
C GLU A 313 -39.40 23.45 -9.31
N PRO A 314 -39.13 24.76 -9.42
CA PRO A 314 -40.00 25.76 -8.83
C PRO A 314 -41.32 25.74 -9.61
N CYS A 315 -42.37 25.27 -8.95
CA CYS A 315 -43.74 25.38 -9.42
C CYS A 315 -44.07 26.88 -9.58
N GLY A 316 -44.06 27.35 -10.83
CA GLY A 316 -44.35 28.74 -11.19
C GLY A 316 -45.83 29.06 -10.95
N ILE A 317 -46.05 30.16 -10.23
CA ILE A 317 -47.34 30.86 -10.07
C ILE A 317 -47.46 31.89 -11.20
#